data_AF-A0A9P7HLQ6-F1
#
_entry.id   AF-A0A9P7HLQ6-F1
#
_cell.length_a   1.000
_cell.length_b   1.000
_cell.length_c   1.000
_cell.angle_alpha   90.00
_cell.angle_beta   90.00
_cell.angle_gamma   90.00
#
_symmetry.space_group_name_H-M   'P 1'
#
loop_
_entity.id
_entity.type
_entity.pdbx_description
1 polymer ?
#
loop_
_entity_poly.entity_id
_entity_poly.type
_entity_poly.pdbx_seq_one_letter_code
_entity_poly.pdbx_strand_id
1 'polypeptide(L)'
;MRSSYKHWSKKSIKAFSDMLRHAYLPLIKDGAPRKNGNWELVMIESTIGAAVFLEDAALYEKSLGLFSSRVPAYIYLTSDGDYPVQGRGGINTTAEIIKYWYNQKTFPISGITQETCRDFAHTSFGISSISHVAETLRIQGMDVWRSTDVGARVKAALELHTALDSKQKPIPKWLCNGTIPDTMNPS
;
A
#
# COMPACT_ATOMS: atom_id res chain seq x y z
N MET A 1 9.51 18.52 8.56
CA MET A 1 9.30 18.15 9.98
C MET A 1 10.45 18.56 10.89
N ARG A 2 11.72 18.18 10.64
CA ARG A 2 12.85 18.69 11.45
C ARG A 2 13.37 20.08 11.04
N SER A 3 13.40 20.35 9.74
CA SER A 3 14.03 21.56 9.17
C SER A 3 13.16 22.82 9.29
N SER A 4 11.84 22.65 9.31
CA SER A 4 10.86 23.74 9.40
C SER A 4 10.34 24.01 10.82
N TYR A 5 10.52 23.09 11.77
CA TYR A 5 10.00 23.21 13.12
C TYR A 5 11.10 23.53 14.13
N LYS A 6 11.18 24.79 14.54
CA LYS A 6 12.31 25.37 15.31
C LYS A 6 12.44 24.87 16.75
N HIS A 7 11.45 24.16 17.29
CA HIS A 7 11.43 23.74 18.70
C HIS A 7 12.01 22.34 18.95
N TRP A 8 12.46 21.63 17.92
CA TRP A 8 13.21 20.39 18.14
C TRP A 8 14.65 20.69 18.54
N SER A 9 15.02 20.30 19.76
CA SER A 9 16.42 20.38 20.20
C SER A 9 17.29 19.40 19.38
N LYS A 10 18.57 19.74 19.19
CA LYS A 10 19.53 18.83 18.54
C LYS A 10 19.60 17.47 19.24
N LYS A 11 19.47 17.44 20.57
CA LYS A 11 19.44 16.21 21.38
C LYS A 11 18.22 15.35 21.04
N SER A 12 17.03 15.94 20.92
CA SER A 12 15.79 15.25 20.55
C SER A 12 15.86 14.71 19.12
N ILE A 13 16.38 15.50 18.17
CA ILE A 13 16.62 15.05 16.79
C ILE A 13 17.52 13.82 16.79
N LYS A 14 18.64 13.87 17.53
CA LYS A 14 19.58 12.74 17.61
C LYS A 14 18.92 11.51 18.21
N ALA A 15 18.25 11.64 19.36
CA ALA A 15 17.60 10.52 20.03
C ALA A 15 16.56 9.83 19.14
N PHE A 16 15.72 10.61 18.44
CA PHE A 16 14.75 10.03 17.50
C PHE A 16 15.44 9.43 16.26
N SER A 17 16.50 10.05 15.75
CA SER A 17 17.29 9.49 14.65
C SER A 17 17.90 8.14 15.01
N ASP A 18 18.49 8.02 16.20
CA ASP A 18 19.08 6.80 16.71
C ASP A 18 18.01 5.71 16.86
N MET A 19 16.83 6.06 17.41
CA MET A 19 15.69 5.14 17.52
C MET A 19 15.24 4.62 16.15
N LEU A 20 15.05 5.49 15.15
CA LEU A 20 14.69 5.07 13.79
C LEU A 20 15.74 4.12 13.21
N ARG A 21 17.03 4.48 13.31
CA ARG A 21 18.14 3.71 12.72
C ARG A 21 18.36 2.35 13.39
N HIS A 22 18.17 2.24 14.69
CA HIS A 22 18.56 1.05 15.45
C HIS A 22 17.40 0.16 15.88
N ALA A 23 16.20 0.72 16.11
CA ALA A 23 15.04 -0.08 16.54
C ALA A 23 14.10 -0.42 15.38
N TYR A 24 13.81 0.53 14.50
CA TYR A 24 12.75 0.37 13.49
C TYR A 24 13.29 -0.05 12.12
N LEU A 25 14.21 0.71 11.54
CA LEU A 25 14.69 0.47 10.17
C LEU A 25 15.24 -0.93 9.91
N PRO A 26 15.94 -1.61 10.85
CA PRO A 26 16.38 -2.99 10.65
C PRO A 26 15.23 -3.98 10.38
N LEU A 27 14.00 -3.66 10.82
CA LEU A 27 12.83 -4.52 10.70
C LEU A 27 12.01 -4.26 9.43
N ILE A 28 12.02 -3.03 8.91
CA ILE A 28 11.02 -2.60 7.90
C ILE A 28 11.62 -2.14 6.56
N LYS A 29 12.91 -1.77 6.51
CA LYS A 29 13.52 -1.11 5.33
C LYS A 29 13.60 -1.99 4.07
N ASP A 30 13.38 -3.30 4.21
CA ASP A 30 13.43 -4.28 3.13
C ASP A 30 12.03 -4.69 2.63
N GLY A 31 10.98 -4.17 3.31
CA GLY A 31 9.61 -4.58 3.12
C GLY A 31 9.33 -5.99 3.65
N ALA A 32 8.16 -6.51 3.31
CA ALA A 32 7.70 -7.84 3.68
C ALA A 32 7.06 -8.51 2.47
N PRO A 33 7.85 -8.92 1.45
CA PRO A 33 7.30 -9.29 0.15
C PRO A 33 6.42 -10.55 0.18
N ARG A 34 6.55 -11.37 1.23
CA ARG A 34 5.75 -12.59 1.45
C ARG A 34 4.59 -12.40 2.44
N LYS A 35 4.34 -11.17 2.88
CA LYS A 35 3.17 -10.79 3.67
C LYS A 35 2.19 -10.04 2.79
N ASN A 36 0.93 -10.08 3.17
CA ASN A 36 -0.14 -9.28 2.58
C ASN A 36 0.31 -7.84 2.30
N GLY A 37 -0.10 -7.30 1.17
CA GLY A 37 0.39 -6.06 0.60
C GLY A 37 0.15 -4.86 1.51
N ASN A 38 -0.92 -4.86 2.32
CA ASN A 38 -1.15 -3.81 3.32
C ASN A 38 0.00 -3.74 4.35
N TRP A 39 0.59 -4.88 4.76
CA TRP A 39 1.74 -4.90 5.67
C TRP A 39 2.96 -4.25 5.04
N GLU A 40 3.31 -4.64 3.81
CA GLU A 40 4.47 -4.06 3.14
C GLU A 40 4.25 -2.57 2.85
N LEU A 41 3.03 -2.14 2.50
CA LEU A 41 2.70 -0.73 2.29
C LEU A 41 2.89 0.12 3.55
N VAL A 42 2.46 -0.35 4.73
CA VAL A 42 2.70 0.34 6.01
C VAL A 42 4.20 0.43 6.33
N MET A 43 4.97 -0.62 6.01
CA MET A 43 6.43 -0.60 6.17
C MET A 43 7.09 0.42 5.22
N ILE A 44 6.65 0.47 3.96
CA ILE A 44 7.13 1.44 2.96
C ILE A 44 6.80 2.86 3.41
N GLU A 45 5.57 3.12 3.83
CA GLU A 45 5.13 4.42 4.38
C GLU A 45 6.04 4.87 5.52
N SER A 46 6.24 3.99 6.51
CA SER A 46 7.11 4.25 7.66
C SER A 46 8.55 4.52 7.23
N THR A 47 9.06 3.78 6.24
CA THR A 47 10.45 3.91 5.76
C THR A 47 10.66 5.20 4.97
N ILE A 48 9.70 5.62 4.13
CA ILE A 48 9.74 6.91 3.42
C ILE A 48 9.71 8.07 4.42
N GLY A 49 8.82 8.02 5.40
CA GLY A 49 8.77 9.02 6.47
C GLY A 49 10.09 9.11 7.26
N ALA A 50 10.67 7.96 7.59
CA ALA A 50 11.98 7.89 8.24
C ALA A 50 13.10 8.46 7.35
N ALA A 51 13.11 8.15 6.05
CA ALA A 51 14.11 8.66 5.11
C ALA A 51 14.06 10.19 5.01
N VAL A 52 12.86 10.77 4.90
CA VAL A 52 12.68 12.23 4.89
C VAL A 52 13.14 12.86 6.21
N PHE A 53 12.81 12.26 7.35
CA PHE A 53 13.25 12.77 8.65
C PHE A 53 14.77 12.70 8.83
N LEU A 54 15.39 11.59 8.41
CA LEU A 54 16.82 11.34 8.55
C LEU A 54 17.66 12.07 7.48
N GLU A 55 17.02 12.66 6.46
CA GLU A 55 17.66 13.18 5.25
C GLU A 55 18.53 12.10 4.58
N ASP A 56 18.00 10.88 4.49
CA ASP A 56 18.69 9.69 3.99
C ASP A 56 18.23 9.36 2.56
N ALA A 57 18.92 9.93 1.57
CA ALA A 57 18.55 9.80 0.16
C ALA A 57 18.59 8.35 -0.35
N ALA A 58 19.56 7.54 0.11
CA ALA A 58 19.67 6.15 -0.31
C ALA A 58 18.49 5.31 0.21
N LEU A 59 18.07 5.55 1.46
CA LEU A 59 16.88 4.92 2.02
C LEU A 59 15.61 5.37 1.29
N TYR A 60 15.52 6.66 0.93
CA TYR A 60 14.40 7.22 0.20
C TYR A 60 14.25 6.54 -1.17
N GLU A 61 15.30 6.53 -1.99
CA GLU A 61 15.30 5.91 -3.32
C GLU A 61 14.97 4.42 -3.28
N LYS A 62 15.54 3.69 -2.33
CA LYS A 62 15.20 2.29 -2.11
C LYS A 62 13.71 2.11 -1.83
N SER A 63 13.15 2.96 -0.95
CA SER A 63 11.74 2.88 -0.57
C SER A 63 10.80 3.27 -1.70
N LEU A 64 11.21 4.20 -2.57
CA LEU A 64 10.49 4.51 -3.81
C LEU A 64 10.40 3.30 -4.74
N GLY A 65 11.49 2.56 -4.92
CA GLY A 65 11.49 1.34 -5.71
C GLY A 65 10.56 0.26 -5.13
N LEU A 66 10.48 0.15 -3.80
CA LEU A 66 9.51 -0.73 -3.16
C LEU A 66 8.07 -0.26 -3.41
N PHE A 67 7.80 1.04 -3.22
CA PHE A 67 6.49 1.65 -3.45
C PHE A 67 5.99 1.42 -4.88
N SER A 68 6.81 1.75 -5.89
CA SER A 68 6.44 1.62 -7.30
C SER A 68 6.12 0.19 -7.70
N SER A 69 6.81 -0.79 -7.13
CA SER A 69 6.52 -2.21 -7.36
C SER A 69 5.29 -2.72 -6.60
N ARG A 70 5.01 -2.17 -5.41
CA ARG A 70 3.96 -2.69 -4.53
C ARG A 70 2.56 -2.18 -4.88
N VAL A 71 2.44 -0.92 -5.30
CA VAL A 71 1.13 -0.33 -5.66
C VAL A 71 0.38 -1.12 -6.74
N PRO A 72 0.96 -1.43 -7.91
CA PRO A 72 0.26 -2.20 -8.94
C PRO A 72 0.02 -3.67 -8.53
N ALA A 73 0.83 -4.21 -7.62
CA ALA A 73 0.62 -5.53 -7.03
C ALA A 73 -0.40 -5.55 -5.86
N TYR A 74 -0.96 -4.39 -5.50
CA TYR A 74 -1.94 -4.26 -4.42
C TYR A 74 -3.31 -3.80 -4.91
N ILE A 75 -3.39 -2.87 -5.87
CA ILE A 75 -4.63 -2.39 -6.47
C ILE A 75 -4.62 -2.73 -7.95
N TYR A 76 -5.56 -3.55 -8.39
CA TYR A 76 -5.71 -3.94 -9.79
C TYR A 76 -6.34 -2.84 -10.65
N LEU A 77 -5.84 -2.70 -11.88
CA LEU A 77 -6.53 -2.01 -12.98
C LEU A 77 -6.76 -2.98 -14.13
N THR A 78 -7.85 -2.80 -14.88
CA THR A 78 -8.09 -3.58 -16.11
C THR A 78 -7.01 -3.39 -17.18
N SER A 79 -6.21 -2.32 -17.10
CA SER A 79 -5.03 -2.12 -17.94
C SER A 79 -3.86 -3.05 -17.60
N ASP A 80 -3.90 -3.75 -16.47
CA ASP A 80 -2.85 -4.69 -16.05
C ASP A 80 -2.91 -6.02 -16.82
N GLY A 81 -4.03 -6.29 -17.50
CA GLY A 81 -4.33 -7.57 -18.15
C GLY A 81 -5.34 -8.40 -17.35
N ASP A 82 -5.36 -9.71 -17.54
CA ASP A 82 -6.37 -10.60 -16.92
C ASP A 82 -6.21 -10.73 -15.39
N TYR A 83 -5.03 -10.40 -14.87
CA TYR A 83 -4.65 -10.56 -13.47
C TYR A 83 -3.86 -9.34 -12.98
N PRO A 84 -3.85 -9.09 -11.66
CA PRO A 84 -2.99 -8.06 -11.05
C PRO A 84 -1.52 -8.25 -11.37
N VAL A 85 -0.79 -7.12 -11.41
CA VAL A 85 0.65 -7.12 -11.60
C VAL A 85 1.31 -7.94 -10.50
N GLN A 86 2.28 -8.77 -10.88
CA GLN A 86 2.99 -9.63 -9.94
C GLN A 86 3.85 -8.81 -8.98
N GLY A 87 3.68 -9.07 -7.68
CA GLY A 87 4.50 -8.46 -6.64
C GLY A 87 5.82 -9.20 -6.42
N ARG A 88 6.70 -8.60 -5.63
CA ARG A 88 7.88 -9.28 -5.06
C ARG A 88 7.40 -10.41 -4.14
N GLY A 89 8.19 -11.49 -4.03
CA GLY A 89 7.93 -12.57 -3.07
C GLY A 89 7.72 -13.96 -3.67
N GLY A 90 7.75 -14.08 -5.01
CA GLY A 90 7.67 -15.36 -5.71
C GLY A 90 6.25 -15.87 -5.95
N ILE A 91 5.28 -14.96 -6.04
CA ILE A 91 3.88 -15.26 -6.38
C ILE A 91 3.72 -15.06 -7.88
N ASN A 92 4.02 -16.10 -8.66
CA ASN A 92 4.34 -15.96 -10.08
C ASN A 92 3.41 -16.74 -11.01
N THR A 93 2.58 -17.63 -10.47
CA THR A 93 1.56 -18.35 -11.24
C THR A 93 0.18 -17.77 -11.01
N THR A 94 -0.71 -17.92 -11.98
CA THR A 94 -2.13 -17.53 -11.85
C THR A 94 -2.79 -18.15 -10.61
N ALA A 95 -2.52 -19.42 -10.32
CA ALA A 95 -3.06 -20.10 -9.15
C ALA A 95 -2.57 -19.48 -7.83
N GLU A 96 -1.30 -19.10 -7.77
CA GLU A 96 -0.74 -18.42 -6.60
C GLU A 96 -1.33 -17.01 -6.44
N ILE A 97 -1.49 -16.26 -7.53
CA ILE A 97 -2.13 -14.94 -7.51
C ILE A 97 -3.56 -15.05 -6.98
N ILE A 98 -4.38 -15.95 -7.55
CA ILE A 98 -5.76 -16.17 -7.11
C ILE A 98 -5.80 -16.52 -5.63
N LYS A 99 -4.96 -17.46 -5.18
CA LYS A 99 -4.88 -17.84 -3.77
C LYS A 99 -4.50 -16.64 -2.88
N TYR A 100 -3.53 -15.85 -3.32
CA TYR A 100 -3.01 -14.70 -2.58
C TYR A 100 -3.99 -13.52 -2.51
N TRP A 101 -4.85 -13.38 -3.51
CA TRP A 101 -5.96 -12.43 -3.56
C TRP A 101 -7.26 -13.04 -2.99
N TYR A 102 -7.12 -13.84 -1.93
CA TYR A 102 -8.23 -14.44 -1.18
C TYR A 102 -9.23 -15.22 -2.05
N ASN A 103 -8.70 -15.98 -3.02
CA ASN A 103 -9.45 -16.80 -3.98
C ASN A 103 -10.33 -16.01 -4.96
N GLN A 104 -10.07 -14.72 -5.15
CA GLN A 104 -10.68 -13.94 -6.22
C GLN A 104 -10.23 -14.47 -7.59
N LYS A 105 -11.17 -14.99 -8.38
CA LYS A 105 -10.87 -15.72 -9.63
C LYS A 105 -10.80 -14.83 -10.88
N THR A 106 -11.54 -13.74 -10.91
CA THR A 106 -11.74 -12.90 -12.10
C THR A 106 -11.62 -11.43 -11.75
N PHE A 107 -11.05 -10.62 -12.64
CA PHE A 107 -10.82 -9.19 -12.39
C PHE A 107 -11.52 -8.32 -13.46
N PRO A 108 -12.86 -8.35 -13.56
CA PRO A 108 -13.58 -7.67 -14.64
C PRO A 108 -13.62 -6.15 -14.51
N ILE A 109 -13.24 -5.59 -13.36
CA ILE A 109 -13.26 -4.15 -13.07
C ILE A 109 -12.00 -3.72 -12.34
N SER A 110 -11.62 -2.46 -12.53
CA SER A 110 -10.54 -1.80 -11.79
C SER A 110 -10.93 -1.56 -10.32
N GLY A 111 -9.92 -1.42 -9.47
CA GLY A 111 -10.08 -1.02 -8.07
C GLY A 111 -10.16 -2.18 -7.08
N ILE A 112 -10.24 -3.43 -7.55
CA ILE A 112 -10.10 -4.60 -6.67
C ILE A 112 -8.72 -4.53 -6.02
N THR A 113 -8.67 -4.63 -4.70
CA THR A 113 -7.42 -4.70 -3.94
C THR A 113 -7.13 -6.11 -3.49
N GLN A 114 -5.87 -6.39 -3.17
CA GLN A 114 -5.44 -7.68 -2.66
C GLN A 114 -6.15 -8.07 -1.34
N GLU A 115 -6.62 -7.10 -0.57
CA GLU A 115 -7.36 -7.32 0.69
C GLU A 115 -8.90 -7.24 0.53
N THR A 116 -9.43 -6.96 -0.66
CA THR A 116 -10.87 -6.73 -0.87
C THR A 116 -11.72 -7.88 -0.36
N CYS A 117 -11.27 -9.12 -0.56
CA CYS A 117 -12.00 -10.31 -0.12
C CYS A 117 -11.64 -10.78 1.29
N ARG A 118 -10.74 -10.07 2.00
CA ARG A 118 -10.47 -10.29 3.41
C ARG A 118 -11.43 -9.50 4.28
N ASP A 119 -11.37 -8.16 4.18
CA ASP A 119 -12.26 -7.20 4.82
C ASP A 119 -11.86 -5.76 4.44
N PHE A 120 -12.75 -4.80 4.75
CA PHE A 120 -12.51 -3.39 4.44
C PHE A 120 -11.53 -2.70 5.38
N ALA A 121 -11.31 -3.21 6.59
CA ALA A 121 -10.31 -2.63 7.48
C ALA A 121 -8.90 -2.81 6.90
N HIS A 122 -8.54 -4.02 6.48
CA HIS A 122 -7.25 -4.29 5.84
C HIS A 122 -7.11 -3.58 4.48
N THR A 123 -8.19 -3.54 3.70
CA THR A 123 -8.23 -2.74 2.47
C THR A 123 -7.88 -1.28 2.75
N SER A 124 -8.49 -0.70 3.78
CA SER A 124 -8.28 0.70 4.18
C SER A 124 -6.82 0.98 4.57
N PHE A 125 -6.14 0.04 5.24
CA PHE A 125 -4.74 0.21 5.62
C PHE A 125 -3.85 0.40 4.39
N GLY A 126 -4.00 -0.44 3.36
CA GLY A 126 -3.20 -0.29 2.15
C GLY A 126 -3.53 0.98 1.36
N ILE A 127 -4.82 1.32 1.19
CA ILE A 127 -5.22 2.56 0.49
C ILE A 127 -4.70 3.81 1.22
N SER A 128 -4.79 3.82 2.56
CA SER A 128 -4.29 4.90 3.40
C SER A 128 -2.78 5.06 3.27
N SER A 129 -2.01 3.97 3.42
CA SER A 129 -0.55 4.00 3.27
C SER A 129 -0.11 4.47 1.89
N ILE A 130 -0.78 4.03 0.82
CA ILE A 130 -0.48 4.52 -0.54
C ILE A 130 -0.71 6.03 -0.63
N SER A 131 -1.82 6.51 -0.07
CA SER A 131 -2.19 7.92 -0.12
C SER A 131 -1.21 8.79 0.68
N HIS A 132 -0.80 8.35 1.87
CA HIS A 132 0.19 9.04 2.70
C HIS A 132 1.57 9.09 2.04
N VAL A 133 1.99 7.99 1.41
CA VAL A 133 3.23 7.97 0.63
C VAL A 133 3.14 8.96 -0.51
N ALA A 134 2.12 8.85 -1.37
CA ALA A 134 1.98 9.71 -2.54
C ALA A 134 1.93 11.20 -2.17
N GLU A 135 1.28 11.55 -1.05
CA GLU A 135 1.28 12.93 -0.54
C GLU A 135 2.66 13.36 0.00
N THR A 136 3.36 12.47 0.69
CA THR A 136 4.75 12.72 1.12
C THR A 136 5.65 12.97 -0.10
N LEU A 137 5.52 12.17 -1.16
CA LEU A 137 6.27 12.34 -2.41
C LEU A 137 5.96 13.69 -3.07
N ARG A 138 4.68 14.06 -3.12
CA ARG A 138 4.24 15.35 -3.67
C ARG A 138 4.87 16.52 -2.90
N ILE A 139 4.94 16.44 -1.56
CA ILE A 139 5.60 17.44 -0.72
C ILE A 139 7.12 17.48 -0.97
N GLN A 140 7.75 16.34 -1.31
CA GLN A 140 9.15 16.26 -1.72
C GLN A 140 9.37 16.66 -3.20
N GLY A 141 8.34 17.10 -3.92
CA GLY A 141 8.42 17.59 -5.30
C GLY A 141 8.14 16.54 -6.37
N MET A 142 7.70 15.33 -6.00
CA MET A 142 7.36 14.25 -6.93
C MET A 142 5.85 13.94 -6.89
N ASP A 143 5.10 14.44 -7.87
CA ASP A 143 3.65 14.24 -7.94
C ASP A 143 3.25 12.91 -8.61
N VAL A 144 3.43 11.80 -7.87
CA VAL A 144 3.08 10.44 -8.36
C VAL A 144 1.60 10.24 -8.63
N TRP A 145 0.73 11.09 -8.06
CA TRP A 145 -0.71 11.06 -8.36
C TRP A 145 -0.98 11.28 -9.85
N ARG A 146 -0.15 12.09 -10.51
CA ARG A 146 -0.30 12.46 -11.92
C ARG A 146 0.75 11.84 -12.83
N SER A 147 1.98 11.66 -12.34
CA SER A 147 3.09 11.16 -13.16
C SER A 147 3.14 9.64 -13.29
N THR A 148 2.28 8.92 -12.55
CA THR A 148 2.18 7.45 -12.56
C THR A 148 0.71 7.02 -12.53
N ASP A 149 0.45 5.71 -12.47
CA ASP A 149 -0.89 5.14 -12.33
C ASP A 149 -1.44 5.13 -10.89
N VAL A 150 -0.67 5.58 -9.89
CA VAL A 150 -1.06 5.60 -8.47
C VAL A 150 -2.42 6.29 -8.27
N GLY A 151 -2.63 7.46 -8.91
CA GLY A 151 -3.89 8.18 -8.79
C GLY A 151 -5.08 7.45 -9.40
N ALA A 152 -4.89 6.79 -10.55
CA ALA A 152 -5.94 6.00 -11.19
C ALA A 152 -6.31 4.77 -10.32
N ARG A 153 -5.30 4.09 -9.75
CA ARG A 153 -5.47 2.96 -8.85
C ARG A 153 -6.24 3.35 -7.59
N VAL A 154 -5.79 4.36 -6.87
CA VAL A 154 -6.45 4.80 -5.62
C VAL A 154 -7.88 5.27 -5.89
N LYS A 155 -8.10 6.03 -6.98
CA LYS A 155 -9.45 6.44 -7.39
C LYS A 155 -10.37 5.24 -7.60
N ALA A 156 -9.95 4.27 -8.43
CA ALA A 156 -10.76 3.10 -8.72
C ALA A 156 -11.04 2.25 -7.46
N ALA A 157 -10.04 2.11 -6.58
CA ALA A 157 -10.21 1.42 -5.31
C ALA A 157 -11.24 2.13 -4.42
N LEU A 158 -11.17 3.45 -4.28
CA LEU A 158 -12.14 4.22 -3.50
C LEU A 158 -13.56 4.13 -4.10
N GLU A 159 -13.72 4.28 -5.42
CA GLU A 159 -15.02 4.14 -6.09
C GLU A 159 -15.65 2.77 -5.82
N LEU A 160 -14.86 1.69 -5.93
CA LEU A 160 -15.35 0.33 -5.65
C LEU A 160 -15.73 0.15 -4.18
N HIS A 161 -14.81 0.43 -3.26
CA HIS A 161 -15.02 0.08 -1.84
C HIS A 161 -16.06 0.95 -1.17
N THR A 162 -16.17 2.24 -1.53
CA THR A 162 -17.25 3.10 -1.01
C THR A 162 -18.63 2.64 -1.49
N ALA A 163 -18.74 2.20 -2.75
CA ALA A 163 -19.99 1.63 -3.27
C ALA A 163 -20.37 0.33 -2.55
N LEU A 164 -19.41 -0.54 -2.26
CA LEU A 164 -19.67 -1.78 -1.51
C LEU A 164 -20.05 -1.50 -0.05
N ASP A 165 -19.33 -0.59 0.62
CA ASP A 165 -19.56 -0.21 2.02
C ASP A 165 -20.89 0.52 2.24
N SER A 166 -21.41 1.19 1.20
CA SER A 166 -22.75 1.79 1.24
C SER A 166 -23.88 0.76 1.44
N LYS A 167 -23.61 -0.53 1.18
CA LYS A 167 -24.57 -1.65 1.26
C LYS A 167 -25.85 -1.47 0.46
N GLN A 168 -25.88 -0.53 -0.50
CA GLN A 168 -27.06 -0.27 -1.34
C GLN A 168 -27.33 -1.39 -2.35
N LYS A 169 -26.28 -2.13 -2.74
CA LYS A 169 -26.36 -3.26 -3.67
C LYS A 169 -25.68 -4.47 -3.05
N PRO A 170 -26.17 -5.69 -3.32
CA PRO A 170 -25.49 -6.90 -2.88
C PRO A 170 -24.12 -7.03 -3.57
N ILE A 171 -23.17 -7.65 -2.87
CA ILE A 171 -21.86 -7.98 -3.43
C ILE A 171 -22.08 -9.00 -4.58
N PRO A 172 -21.61 -8.71 -5.81
CA PRO A 172 -21.79 -9.62 -6.92
C PRO A 172 -21.09 -10.97 -6.67
N LYS A 173 -21.68 -12.09 -7.13
CA LYS A 173 -21.09 -13.43 -6.96
C LYS A 173 -19.68 -13.57 -7.53
N TRP A 174 -19.35 -12.80 -8.56
CA TRP A 174 -18.02 -12.81 -9.15
C TRP A 174 -16.97 -12.14 -8.25
N LEU A 175 -17.36 -11.30 -7.30
CA LEU A 175 -16.50 -10.61 -6.34
C LEU A 175 -16.56 -11.30 -4.99
N CYS A 176 -15.46 -11.88 -4.52
CA CYS A 176 -15.35 -12.52 -3.21
C CYS A 176 -16.43 -13.60 -2.98
N ASN A 177 -16.84 -14.30 -4.03
CA ASN A 177 -17.95 -15.25 -4.01
C ASN A 177 -19.29 -14.66 -3.52
N GLY A 178 -19.49 -13.34 -3.65
CA GLY A 178 -20.69 -12.63 -3.22
C GLY A 178 -20.71 -12.29 -1.72
N THR A 179 -19.60 -12.41 -1.00
CA THR A 179 -19.55 -12.09 0.43
C THR A 179 -18.22 -11.47 0.81
N ILE A 180 -18.27 -10.38 1.57
CA ILE A 180 -17.11 -9.74 2.19
C ILE A 180 -17.43 -9.63 3.69
N PRO A 181 -16.52 -10.04 4.59
CA PRO A 181 -16.72 -9.90 6.03
C PRO A 181 -16.96 -8.45 6.46
N ASP A 182 -17.98 -8.25 7.31
CA ASP A 182 -18.33 -6.95 7.92
C ASP A 182 -17.44 -6.58 9.13
N THR A 183 -16.61 -7.53 9.59
CA THR A 183 -15.69 -7.35 10.70
C THR A 183 -14.27 -7.66 10.27
N MET A 184 -13.30 -7.04 10.96
CA MET A 184 -11.89 -7.28 10.71
C MET A 184 -11.54 -8.75 10.95
N ASN A 185 -10.99 -9.41 9.94
CA ASN A 185 -10.58 -10.82 10.04
C ASN A 185 -9.11 -10.91 10.52
N PRO A 186 -8.83 -11.52 11.68
CA PRO A 186 -7.47 -11.63 12.23
C PRO A 186 -6.53 -12.51 11.39
N SER A 187 -7.06 -13.23 10.40
CA SER A 187 -6.33 -14.22 9.58
C SER A 187 -5.79 -13.60 8.29
#